data_AF-P0C527-F1
#
_entry.id   AF-P0C527-F1
#
_cell.length_a   1.000
_cell.length_b   1.000
_cell.length_c   1.000
_cell.angle_alpha   90.00
_cell.angle_beta   90.00
_cell.angle_gamma   90.00
#
_symmetry.space_group_name_H-M   'P 1'
#
loop_
_entity.id
_entity.type
_entity.pdbx_description
1 polymer ?
#
loop_
_entity_poly.entity_id
_entity_poly.type
_entity_poly.pdbx_seq_one_letter_code
_entity_poly.pdbx_strand_id
1 'polypeptide(L)'
;MVNPVIFEFIGTSIHNQLNNYVTMVASNTMNMIATTAVLAGGLYYTAMGILMSVGRIEGPFSQLVISCIKFMLIAAFALNISTYSEWVIDTVHNMESGFADAFAGNHGTPSSTIYQTLDNSLGKGWNIAAMLFEKGDNRGLTQIVQGFSELLLSFLVAGSTLILAGPTGAMIVATNAVIAILLGIGPLFILALGWAPTRGFFDRWFGAIVTSILQVALLSAVLSISSAIFSRMVAAINLASATQSTLFSCLSLTAVTIVMPYMMYKVYEYGGILGSSISAATISLGSLAVNTATSGGGAMTSIFSGSSGGGGSGSAKAGGESSYSAGGNAMWSPAYRQHVLGQFNRD
;
A
#
# COMPACT_ATOMS: atom_id res chain seq x y z
N MET A 1 5.35 0.78 -31.42
CA MET A 1 5.78 -0.56 -30.99
C MET A 1 4.87 -1.03 -29.88
N VAL A 2 4.47 -2.31 -29.91
CA VAL A 2 3.66 -2.96 -28.87
C VAL A 2 4.52 -3.10 -27.61
N ASN A 3 3.93 -2.86 -26.43
CA ASN A 3 4.60 -3.06 -25.14
C ASN A 3 5.01 -4.53 -24.99
N PRO A 4 6.21 -4.83 -24.45
CA PRO A 4 6.57 -6.21 -24.15
C PRO A 4 5.61 -6.80 -23.11
N VAL A 5 5.25 -8.07 -23.25
CA VAL A 5 4.30 -8.81 -22.36
C VAL A 5 5.03 -9.80 -21.45
N ILE A 6 6.27 -9.48 -21.06
CA ILE A 6 7.14 -10.44 -20.36
C ILE A 6 6.67 -10.64 -18.92
N PHE A 7 6.41 -9.53 -18.21
CA PHE A 7 5.94 -9.63 -16.84
C PHE A 7 4.47 -10.02 -16.77
N GLU A 8 3.64 -9.63 -17.73
CA GLU A 8 2.24 -10.05 -17.81
C GLU A 8 2.13 -11.56 -18.00
N PHE A 9 2.96 -12.17 -18.86
CA PHE A 9 2.94 -13.63 -19.07
C PHE A 9 3.32 -14.41 -17.79
N ILE A 10 4.44 -14.03 -17.17
CA ILE A 10 4.93 -14.68 -15.94
C ILE A 10 4.00 -14.34 -14.76
N GLY A 11 3.61 -13.08 -14.67
CA GLY A 11 2.84 -12.49 -13.60
C GLY A 11 1.40 -12.98 -13.57
N THR A 12 0.75 -13.20 -14.71
CA THR A 12 -0.61 -13.77 -14.75
C THR A 12 -0.62 -15.20 -14.19
N SER A 13 0.40 -15.99 -14.51
CA SER A 13 0.54 -17.35 -13.97
C SER A 13 0.72 -17.32 -12.45
N ILE A 14 1.55 -16.40 -11.94
CA ILE A 14 1.76 -16.20 -10.51
C ILE A 14 0.48 -15.69 -9.84
N HIS A 15 -0.18 -14.70 -10.42
CA HIS A 15 -1.42 -14.11 -9.91
C HIS A 15 -2.52 -15.16 -9.77
N ASN A 16 -2.70 -16.01 -10.79
CA ASN A 16 -3.69 -17.09 -10.75
C ASN A 16 -3.40 -18.08 -9.63
N GLN A 17 -2.13 -18.45 -9.42
CA GLN A 17 -1.75 -19.34 -8.31
C GLN A 17 -1.93 -18.69 -6.95
N LEU A 18 -1.56 -17.42 -6.82
CA LEU A 18 -1.77 -16.66 -5.58
C LEU A 18 -3.26 -16.50 -5.27
N ASN A 19 -4.11 -16.21 -6.25
CA ASN A 19 -5.55 -16.09 -6.03
C ASN A 19 -6.19 -17.42 -5.61
N ASN A 20 -5.79 -18.53 -6.25
CA ASN A 20 -6.21 -19.87 -5.82
C ASN A 20 -5.75 -20.19 -4.39
N TYR A 21 -4.53 -19.79 -4.03
CA TYR A 21 -4.02 -19.94 -2.68
C TYR A 21 -4.82 -19.10 -1.68
N VAL A 22 -5.09 -17.82 -1.98
CA VAL A 22 -5.84 -16.91 -1.12
C VAL A 22 -7.23 -17.48 -0.85
N THR A 23 -7.96 -17.85 -1.90
CA THR A 23 -9.35 -18.36 -1.78
C THR A 23 -9.40 -19.66 -0.98
N MET A 24 -8.44 -20.57 -1.19
CA MET A 24 -8.32 -21.80 -0.42
C MET A 24 -8.00 -21.55 1.06
N VAL A 25 -6.99 -20.73 1.35
CA VAL A 25 -6.58 -20.42 2.72
C VAL A 25 -7.65 -19.61 3.45
N ALA A 26 -8.30 -18.67 2.77
CA ALA A 26 -9.42 -17.92 3.32
C ALA A 26 -10.59 -18.84 3.66
N SER A 27 -10.96 -19.76 2.77
CA SER A 27 -12.00 -20.76 3.05
C SER A 27 -11.65 -21.65 4.25
N ASN A 28 -10.41 -22.15 4.32
CA ASN A 28 -9.94 -22.94 5.46
C ASN A 28 -9.96 -22.13 6.76
N THR A 29 -9.49 -20.88 6.72
CA THR A 29 -9.51 -19.97 7.87
C THR A 29 -10.94 -19.73 8.34
N MET A 30 -11.88 -19.45 7.44
CA MET A 30 -13.31 -19.28 7.75
C MET A 30 -13.88 -20.52 8.45
N ASN A 31 -13.60 -21.72 7.93
CA ASN A 31 -14.09 -22.96 8.52
C ASN A 31 -13.56 -23.18 9.95
N MET A 32 -12.30 -22.83 10.20
CA MET A 32 -11.71 -22.96 11.54
C MET A 32 -12.27 -21.94 12.53
N ILE A 33 -12.54 -20.71 12.09
CA ILE A 33 -12.99 -19.64 12.99
C ILE A 33 -14.51 -19.59 13.13
N ALA A 34 -15.30 -20.11 12.19
CA ALA A 34 -16.76 -19.96 12.19
C ALA A 34 -17.41 -20.50 13.46
N THR A 35 -17.09 -21.74 13.85
CA THR A 35 -17.63 -22.35 15.08
C THR A 35 -17.20 -21.55 16.32
N THR A 36 -15.93 -21.15 16.37
CA THR A 36 -15.38 -20.35 17.47
C THR A 36 -16.05 -18.99 17.56
N ALA A 37 -16.32 -18.34 16.43
CA ALA A 37 -16.96 -17.03 16.35
C ALA A 37 -18.42 -17.07 16.78
N VAL A 38 -19.17 -18.10 16.40
CA VAL A 38 -20.56 -18.28 16.84
C VAL A 38 -20.62 -18.51 18.34
N LEU A 39 -19.74 -19.36 18.89
CA LEU A 39 -19.69 -19.64 20.33
C LEU A 39 -19.23 -18.42 21.13
N ALA A 40 -18.15 -17.77 20.73
CA ALA A 40 -17.62 -16.57 21.40
C ALA A 40 -18.60 -15.39 21.27
N GLY A 41 -19.21 -15.20 20.09
CA GLY A 41 -20.27 -14.24 19.82
C GLY A 41 -21.47 -14.44 20.72
N GLY A 42 -22.03 -15.65 20.70
CA GLY A 42 -23.16 -16.01 21.54
C GLY A 42 -22.88 -15.78 23.01
N LEU A 43 -21.75 -16.31 23.51
CA LEU A 43 -21.37 -16.17 24.92
C LEU A 43 -21.17 -14.70 25.31
N TYR A 44 -20.53 -13.89 24.45
CA TYR A 44 -20.31 -12.47 24.70
C TYR A 44 -21.64 -11.70 24.81
N TYR A 45 -22.55 -11.85 23.84
CA TYR A 45 -23.81 -11.11 23.85
C TYR A 45 -24.79 -11.62 24.91
N THR A 46 -24.79 -12.92 25.22
CA THR A 46 -25.57 -13.45 26.35
C THR A 46 -25.04 -12.92 27.68
N ALA A 47 -23.72 -12.92 27.90
CA ALA A 47 -23.13 -12.35 29.11
C ALA A 47 -23.43 -10.85 29.23
N MET A 48 -23.33 -10.10 28.12
CA MET A 48 -23.69 -8.68 28.07
C MET A 48 -25.16 -8.44 28.43
N GLY A 49 -26.07 -9.29 27.91
CA GLY A 49 -27.50 -9.23 28.23
C GLY A 49 -27.79 -9.49 29.71
N ILE A 50 -27.14 -10.49 30.31
CA ILE A 50 -27.26 -10.77 31.75
C ILE A 50 -26.73 -9.60 32.57
N LEU A 51 -25.58 -9.02 32.23
CA LEU A 51 -24.99 -7.88 32.95
C LEU A 51 -25.86 -6.62 32.86
N MET A 52 -26.52 -6.39 31.72
CA MET A 52 -27.52 -5.33 31.58
C MET A 52 -28.76 -5.60 32.45
N SER A 53 -29.25 -6.85 32.52
CA SER A 53 -30.40 -7.21 33.36
C SER A 53 -30.13 -7.06 34.86
N VAL A 54 -28.89 -7.29 35.30
CA VAL A 54 -28.44 -7.10 36.69
C VAL A 54 -28.13 -5.62 36.98
N GLY A 55 -28.21 -4.74 35.97
CA GLY A 55 -27.93 -3.31 36.13
C GLY A 55 -26.45 -2.98 36.32
N ARG A 56 -25.53 -3.91 36.03
CA ARG A 56 -24.07 -3.65 36.09
C ARG A 56 -23.56 -2.87 34.90
N ILE A 57 -24.30 -2.93 33.79
CA ILE A 57 -24.00 -2.19 32.56
C ILE A 57 -25.22 -1.34 32.28
N GLU A 58 -25.06 -0.02 32.44
CA GLU A 58 -26.10 0.95 32.13
C GLU A 58 -26.13 1.18 30.63
N GLY A 59 -27.28 0.90 30.01
CA GLY A 59 -27.49 1.15 28.59
C GLY A 59 -28.89 0.74 28.15
N PRO A 60 -29.50 1.45 27.19
CA PRO A 60 -30.75 1.02 26.61
C PRO A 60 -30.54 -0.32 25.90
N PHE A 61 -31.52 -1.23 26.01
CA PHE A 61 -31.49 -2.54 25.35
C PHE A 61 -31.22 -2.44 23.82
N SER A 62 -31.66 -1.35 23.20
CA SER A 62 -31.38 -1.03 21.79
C SER A 62 -29.88 -1.03 21.46
N GLN A 63 -29.00 -0.58 22.38
CA GLN A 63 -27.55 -0.61 22.15
C GLN A 63 -27.01 -2.05 22.04
N LEU A 64 -27.53 -2.99 22.83
CA LEU A 64 -27.17 -4.40 22.71
C LEU A 64 -27.61 -4.96 21.35
N VAL A 65 -28.86 -4.69 20.95
CA VAL A 65 -29.41 -5.15 19.67
C VAL A 65 -28.61 -4.60 18.50
N ILE A 66 -28.33 -3.29 18.47
CA ILE A 66 -27.51 -2.66 17.43
C ILE A 66 -26.10 -3.26 17.40
N SER A 67 -25.50 -3.51 18.56
CA SER A 67 -24.17 -4.11 18.64
C SER A 67 -24.17 -5.56 18.14
N CYS A 68 -25.23 -6.32 18.40
CA CYS A 68 -25.41 -7.67 17.89
C CYS A 68 -25.60 -7.68 16.36
N ILE A 69 -26.42 -6.77 15.82
CA ILE A 69 -26.61 -6.58 14.37
C ILE A 69 -25.29 -6.22 13.69
N LYS A 70 -24.49 -5.31 14.27
CA LYS A 70 -23.17 -4.95 13.75
C LYS A 70 -22.25 -6.17 13.67
N PHE A 71 -22.21 -6.99 14.73
CA PHE A 71 -21.41 -8.21 14.73
C PHE A 71 -21.90 -9.22 13.69
N MET A 72 -23.22 -9.43 13.58
CA MET A 72 -23.79 -10.31 12.55
C MET A 72 -23.43 -9.85 11.14
N LEU A 73 -23.46 -8.54 10.87
CA LEU A 73 -23.06 -8.00 9.57
C LEU A 73 -21.57 -8.25 9.32
N ILE A 74 -20.69 -7.92 10.28
CA ILE A 74 -19.24 -8.15 10.15
C ILE A 74 -18.96 -9.65 9.93
N ALA A 75 -19.62 -10.53 10.69
CA ALA A 75 -19.48 -11.97 10.57
C ALA A 75 -20.00 -12.49 9.22
N ALA A 76 -21.11 -11.93 8.69
CA ALA A 76 -21.62 -12.29 7.37
C ALA A 76 -20.63 -11.97 6.25
N PHE A 77 -19.94 -10.81 6.33
CA PHE A 77 -18.87 -10.46 5.40
C PHE A 77 -17.61 -11.32 5.60
N ALA A 78 -17.23 -11.61 6.85
CA ALA A 78 -16.00 -12.33 7.16
C ALA A 78 -16.10 -13.84 6.91
N LEU A 79 -17.26 -14.47 7.11
CA LEU A 79 -17.44 -15.92 7.06
C LEU A 79 -18.05 -16.41 5.73
N ASN A 80 -18.29 -15.52 4.78
CA ASN A 80 -18.76 -15.88 3.45
C ASN A 80 -17.64 -15.69 2.42
N ILE A 81 -17.19 -16.78 1.80
CA ILE A 81 -16.08 -16.73 0.84
C ILE A 81 -16.40 -15.91 -0.41
N SER A 82 -17.64 -15.93 -0.88
CA SER A 82 -18.06 -15.15 -2.05
C SER A 82 -18.00 -13.67 -1.75
N THR A 83 -18.58 -13.26 -0.63
CA THR A 83 -18.56 -11.85 -0.20
C THR A 83 -17.13 -11.39 0.11
N TYR A 84 -16.33 -12.22 0.77
CA TYR A 84 -14.94 -11.91 1.06
C TYR A 84 -14.12 -11.74 -0.23
N SER A 85 -14.31 -12.61 -1.23
CA SER A 85 -13.60 -12.52 -2.50
C SER A 85 -13.94 -11.23 -3.23
N GLU A 86 -15.23 -10.97 -3.43
CA GLU A 86 -15.70 -9.82 -4.21
C GLU A 86 -15.38 -8.48 -3.52
N TRP A 87 -15.55 -8.39 -2.21
CA TRP A 87 -15.44 -7.11 -1.51
C TRP A 87 -14.08 -6.85 -0.90
N VAL A 88 -13.30 -7.89 -0.58
CA VAL A 88 -12.00 -7.73 0.08
C VAL A 88 -10.86 -8.07 -0.87
N ILE A 89 -10.85 -9.27 -1.45
CA ILE A 89 -9.75 -9.72 -2.31
C ILE A 89 -9.69 -8.85 -3.58
N ASP A 90 -10.81 -8.71 -4.29
CA ASP A 90 -10.85 -7.94 -5.53
C ASP A 90 -10.59 -6.45 -5.27
N THR A 91 -11.13 -5.89 -4.18
CA THR A 91 -10.83 -4.50 -3.80
C THR A 91 -9.33 -4.30 -3.57
N VAL A 92 -8.66 -5.22 -2.89
CA VAL A 92 -7.21 -5.11 -2.63
C VAL A 92 -6.41 -5.21 -3.93
N HIS A 93 -6.74 -6.14 -4.83
CA HIS A 93 -6.08 -6.24 -6.13
C HIS A 93 -6.34 -5.03 -7.02
N ASN A 94 -7.56 -4.49 -7.02
CA ASN A 94 -7.91 -3.27 -7.75
C ASN A 94 -7.20 -2.03 -7.19
N MET A 95 -7.03 -1.96 -5.86
CA MET A 95 -6.24 -0.90 -5.24
C MET A 95 -4.75 -1.02 -5.59
N GLU A 96 -4.22 -2.24 -5.64
CA GLU A 96 -2.84 -2.53 -6.02
C GLU A 96 -2.53 -2.06 -7.46
N SER A 97 -3.31 -2.52 -8.45
CA SER A 97 -3.14 -2.11 -9.85
C SER A 97 -3.48 -0.64 -10.06
N GLY A 98 -4.57 -0.16 -9.45
CA GLY A 98 -5.03 1.22 -9.57
C GLY A 98 -4.04 2.24 -9.01
N PHE A 99 -3.49 2.00 -7.81
CA PHE A 99 -2.47 2.90 -7.25
C PHE A 99 -1.15 2.80 -8.03
N ALA A 100 -0.74 1.61 -8.44
CA ALA A 100 0.47 1.48 -9.25
C ALA A 100 0.39 2.24 -10.58
N ASP A 101 -0.74 2.17 -11.28
CA ASP A 101 -0.94 2.93 -12.51
C ASP A 101 -1.00 4.44 -12.28
N ALA A 102 -1.74 4.86 -11.25
CA ALA A 102 -1.85 6.27 -10.89
C ALA A 102 -0.47 6.87 -10.57
N PHE A 103 0.36 6.13 -9.83
CA PHE A 103 1.69 6.55 -9.41
C PHE A 103 2.72 6.42 -10.53
N ALA A 104 2.57 5.44 -11.42
CA ALA A 104 3.34 5.34 -12.66
C ALA A 104 3.00 6.45 -13.67
N GLY A 105 1.97 7.27 -13.43
CA GLY A 105 1.54 8.31 -14.36
C GLY A 105 1.06 7.73 -15.69
N ASN A 106 0.45 6.54 -15.66
CA ASN A 106 -0.16 5.95 -16.84
C ASN A 106 -1.50 6.67 -17.11
N HIS A 107 -1.54 7.48 -18.18
CA HIS A 107 -2.76 8.14 -18.64
C HIS A 107 -3.37 7.29 -19.76
N GLY A 108 -4.23 6.34 -19.41
CA GLY A 108 -4.83 5.43 -20.39
C GLY A 108 -5.80 4.44 -19.76
N THR A 109 -6.06 3.35 -20.48
CA THR A 109 -6.85 2.23 -19.97
C THR A 109 -6.18 1.69 -18.70
N PRO A 110 -6.88 1.59 -17.57
CA PRO A 110 -6.31 1.05 -16.36
C PRO A 110 -5.84 -0.38 -16.61
N SER A 111 -4.64 -0.67 -16.14
CA SER A 111 -4.01 -1.98 -16.18
C SER A 111 -4.84 -2.94 -15.33
N SER A 112 -5.12 -4.11 -15.89
CA SER A 112 -5.85 -5.17 -15.20
C SER A 112 -5.05 -5.74 -14.03
N THR A 113 -3.73 -5.76 -14.16
CA THR A 113 -2.80 -6.32 -13.16
C THR A 113 -1.61 -5.40 -12.96
N ILE A 114 -0.95 -5.50 -11.81
CA ILE A 114 0.31 -4.80 -11.55
C ILE A 114 1.41 -5.11 -12.58
N TYR A 115 1.39 -6.31 -13.13
CA TYR A 115 2.40 -6.77 -14.07
C TYR A 115 2.28 -6.05 -15.42
N GLN A 116 1.06 -5.70 -15.82
CA GLN A 116 0.83 -4.86 -16.99
C GLN A 116 1.34 -3.43 -16.75
N THR A 117 1.22 -2.87 -15.54
CA THR A 117 1.85 -1.57 -15.18
C THR A 117 3.38 -1.64 -15.31
N LEU A 118 3.98 -2.76 -14.91
CA LEU A 118 5.42 -3.02 -15.01
C LEU A 118 5.86 -3.16 -16.48
N ASP A 119 5.12 -3.91 -17.30
CA ASP A 119 5.34 -4.05 -18.73
C ASP A 119 5.15 -2.73 -19.49
N ASN A 120 4.20 -1.90 -19.07
CA ASN A 120 4.04 -0.54 -19.57
C ASN A 120 5.29 0.31 -19.29
N SER A 121 5.83 0.25 -18.07
CA SER A 121 7.07 0.93 -17.70
C SER A 121 8.28 0.41 -18.48
N LEU A 122 8.39 -0.92 -18.64
CA LEU A 122 9.40 -1.54 -19.49
C LEU A 122 9.32 -1.07 -20.94
N GLY A 123 8.10 -1.07 -21.49
CA GLY A 123 7.84 -0.66 -22.86
C GLY A 123 8.25 0.78 -23.12
N LYS A 124 8.07 1.69 -22.15
CA LYS A 124 8.61 3.06 -22.23
C LYS A 124 10.14 3.04 -22.41
N GLY A 125 10.86 2.28 -21.58
CA GLY A 125 12.32 2.16 -21.68
C GLY A 125 12.81 1.54 -22.99
N TRP A 126 12.14 0.48 -23.46
CA TRP A 126 12.45 -0.16 -24.74
C TRP A 126 12.10 0.70 -25.94
N ASN A 127 11.03 1.49 -25.88
CA ASN A 127 10.68 2.42 -26.95
C ASN A 127 11.79 3.48 -27.13
N ILE A 128 12.35 3.99 -26.02
CA ILE A 128 13.50 4.89 -26.06
C ILE A 128 14.69 4.20 -26.74
N ALA A 129 15.02 2.98 -26.32
CA ALA A 129 16.11 2.21 -26.93
C ALA A 129 15.87 1.95 -28.42
N ALA A 130 14.66 1.61 -28.82
CA ALA A 130 14.33 1.33 -30.21
C ALA A 130 14.37 2.59 -31.08
N MET A 131 13.94 3.75 -30.56
CA MET A 131 14.14 5.04 -31.25
C MET A 131 15.62 5.37 -31.46
N LEU A 132 16.49 5.05 -30.50
CA LEU A 132 17.94 5.20 -30.64
C LEU A 132 18.52 4.22 -31.67
N PHE A 133 18.02 2.99 -31.69
CA PHE A 133 18.43 1.97 -32.66
C PHE A 133 18.09 2.41 -34.09
N GLU A 134 16.85 2.85 -34.32
CA GLU A 134 16.38 3.32 -35.62
C GLU A 134 17.14 4.57 -36.09
N LYS A 135 17.47 5.50 -35.17
CA LYS A 135 18.33 6.66 -35.50
C LYS A 135 19.74 6.24 -35.89
N GLY A 136 20.32 5.27 -35.18
CA GLY A 136 21.66 4.75 -35.48
C GLY A 136 21.73 4.00 -36.80
N ASP A 137 20.72 3.18 -37.11
CA ASP A 137 20.65 2.36 -38.32
C ASP A 137 20.39 3.20 -39.58
N ASN A 138 19.54 4.23 -39.49
CA ASN A 138 19.23 5.12 -40.62
C ASN A 138 20.37 6.09 -40.97
N ARG A 139 21.46 6.16 -40.18
CA ARG A 139 22.60 7.03 -40.50
C ARG A 139 23.47 6.39 -41.58
N GLY A 140 23.60 7.08 -42.71
CA GLY A 140 24.40 6.62 -43.86
C GLY A 140 25.90 6.46 -43.56
N LEU A 141 26.61 5.78 -44.47
CA LEU A 141 28.04 5.44 -44.35
C LEU A 141 28.96 6.65 -44.05
N THR A 142 28.58 7.85 -44.47
CA THR A 142 29.33 9.09 -44.19
C THR A 142 29.33 9.49 -42.71
N GLN A 143 28.41 8.97 -41.90
CA GLN A 143 28.28 9.25 -40.46
C GLN A 143 28.39 7.98 -39.61
N ILE A 144 29.12 6.96 -40.09
CA ILE A 144 29.22 5.64 -39.46
C ILE A 144 29.60 5.69 -37.97
N VAL A 145 30.50 6.61 -37.58
CA VAL A 145 30.92 6.77 -36.17
C VAL A 145 29.76 7.23 -35.31
N GLN A 146 28.95 8.18 -35.80
CA GLN A 146 27.79 8.70 -35.09
C GLN A 146 26.68 7.63 -35.00
N GLY A 147 26.44 6.88 -36.08
CA GLY A 147 25.50 5.76 -36.08
C GLY A 147 25.87 4.68 -35.07
N PHE A 148 27.15 4.28 -35.04
CA PHE A 148 27.65 3.30 -34.08
C PHE A 148 27.50 3.76 -32.61
N SER A 149 27.73 5.05 -32.33
CA SER A 149 27.51 5.58 -30.99
C SER A 149 26.04 5.60 -30.55
N GLU A 150 25.10 5.85 -31.45
CA GLU A 150 23.65 5.80 -31.15
C GLU A 150 23.20 4.36 -30.92
N LEU A 151 23.74 3.42 -31.71
CA LEU A 151 23.52 1.99 -31.53
C LEU A 151 24.03 1.51 -30.16
N LEU A 152 25.25 1.90 -29.77
CA LEU A 152 25.82 1.56 -28.47
C LEU A 152 24.96 2.11 -27.32
N LEU A 153 24.50 3.36 -27.45
CA LEU A 153 23.63 3.99 -26.47
C LEU A 153 22.25 3.30 -26.39
N SER A 154 21.71 2.84 -27.52
CA SER A 154 20.48 2.03 -27.56
C SER A 154 20.61 0.76 -26.72
N PHE A 155 21.67 -0.02 -26.94
CA PHE A 155 21.92 -1.24 -26.18
C PHE A 155 22.11 -0.95 -24.68
N LEU A 156 22.78 0.15 -24.35
CA LEU A 156 22.95 0.57 -22.97
C LEU A 156 21.60 0.91 -22.31
N VAL A 157 20.73 1.69 -22.97
CA VAL A 157 19.39 2.02 -22.44
C VAL A 157 18.51 0.78 -22.29
N ALA A 158 18.54 -0.13 -23.28
CA ALA A 158 17.79 -1.39 -23.20
C ALA A 158 18.28 -2.25 -22.03
N GLY A 159 19.60 -2.40 -21.87
CA GLY A 159 20.22 -3.14 -20.77
C GLY A 159 19.92 -2.52 -19.41
N SER A 160 20.06 -1.19 -19.30
CA SER A 160 19.73 -0.42 -18.09
C SER A 160 18.27 -0.58 -17.70
N THR A 161 17.35 -0.49 -18.67
CA THR A 161 15.91 -0.68 -18.41
C THR A 161 15.64 -2.06 -17.82
N LEU A 162 16.29 -3.11 -18.33
CA LEU A 162 16.15 -4.47 -17.83
C LEU A 162 16.78 -4.65 -16.44
N ILE A 163 17.92 -4.02 -16.18
CA ILE A 163 18.59 -4.01 -14.86
C ILE A 163 17.73 -3.30 -13.80
N LEU A 164 16.97 -2.27 -14.17
CA LEU A 164 16.04 -1.61 -13.25
C LEU A 164 14.78 -2.46 -13.04
N ALA A 165 14.16 -2.93 -14.12
CA ALA A 165 12.87 -3.60 -14.03
C ALA A 165 12.94 -5.01 -13.43
N GLY A 166 14.06 -5.74 -13.60
CA GLY A 166 14.23 -7.08 -13.05
C GLY A 166 14.09 -7.12 -11.52
N PRO A 167 14.93 -6.40 -10.76
CA PRO A 167 14.83 -6.30 -9.30
C PRO A 167 13.48 -5.74 -8.83
N THR A 168 12.93 -4.73 -9.52
CA THR A 168 11.62 -4.19 -9.17
C THR A 168 10.51 -5.21 -9.36
N GLY A 169 10.51 -5.94 -10.47
CA GLY A 169 9.57 -7.03 -10.72
C GLY A 169 9.66 -8.12 -9.66
N ALA A 170 10.88 -8.47 -9.22
CA ALA A 170 11.06 -9.42 -8.12
C ALA A 170 10.48 -8.90 -6.79
N MET A 171 10.68 -7.62 -6.46
CA MET A 171 10.09 -7.00 -5.26
C MET A 171 8.56 -6.94 -5.32
N ILE A 172 7.99 -6.66 -6.50
CA ILE A 172 6.53 -6.66 -6.71
C ILE A 172 5.97 -8.08 -6.53
N VAL A 173 6.58 -9.09 -7.16
CA VAL A 173 6.16 -10.49 -7.00
C VAL A 173 6.22 -10.92 -5.53
N ALA A 174 7.29 -10.58 -4.82
CA ALA A 174 7.42 -10.87 -3.40
C ALA A 174 6.32 -10.18 -2.56
N THR A 175 6.02 -8.91 -2.87
CA THR A 175 4.99 -8.16 -2.17
C THR A 175 3.59 -8.72 -2.45
N ASN A 176 3.32 -9.19 -3.66
CA ASN A 176 2.06 -9.85 -4.00
C ASN A 176 1.88 -11.18 -3.28
N ALA A 177 2.96 -11.95 -3.11
CA ALA A 177 2.91 -13.15 -2.29
C ALA A 177 2.60 -12.84 -0.82
N VAL A 178 3.16 -11.75 -0.29
CA VAL A 178 2.84 -11.27 1.07
C VAL A 178 1.37 -10.85 1.17
N ILE A 179 0.86 -10.02 0.24
CA ILE A 179 -0.56 -9.64 0.19
C ILE A 179 -1.45 -10.88 0.14
N ALA A 180 -1.11 -11.87 -0.69
CA ALA A 180 -1.87 -13.11 -0.80
C ALA A 180 -1.92 -13.89 0.53
N ILE A 181 -0.80 -13.98 1.25
CA ILE A 181 -0.77 -14.61 2.57
C ILE A 181 -1.62 -13.82 3.57
N LEU A 182 -1.51 -12.49 3.59
CA LEU A 182 -2.30 -11.61 4.45
C LEU A 182 -3.81 -11.73 4.17
N LEU A 183 -4.22 -11.79 2.91
CA LEU A 183 -5.62 -11.99 2.52
C LEU A 183 -6.10 -13.40 2.88
N GLY A 184 -5.27 -14.43 2.73
CA GLY A 184 -5.64 -15.79 3.13
C GLY A 184 -6.06 -15.90 4.60
N ILE A 185 -5.39 -15.18 5.50
CA ILE A 185 -5.74 -15.13 6.94
C ILE A 185 -6.68 -13.97 7.30
N GLY A 186 -7.07 -13.15 6.33
CA GLY A 186 -7.87 -11.95 6.52
C GLY A 186 -9.22 -12.15 7.22
N PRO A 187 -9.99 -13.24 6.97
CA PRO A 187 -11.26 -13.49 7.65
C PRO A 187 -11.17 -13.44 9.17
N LEU A 188 -10.07 -13.93 9.76
CA LEU A 188 -9.81 -13.88 11.20
C LEU A 188 -9.73 -12.44 11.69
N PHE A 189 -8.98 -11.59 10.97
CA PHE A 189 -8.78 -10.19 11.34
C PHE A 189 -10.03 -9.34 11.10
N ILE A 190 -10.81 -9.60 10.05
CA ILE A 190 -12.10 -8.92 9.85
C ILE A 190 -13.06 -9.26 10.99
N LEU A 191 -13.10 -10.52 11.42
CA LEU A 191 -13.94 -10.95 12.53
C LEU A 191 -13.53 -10.28 13.86
N ALA A 192 -12.23 -10.04 14.04
CA ALA A 192 -11.69 -9.30 15.17
C ALA A 192 -12.21 -7.84 15.27
N LEU A 193 -12.76 -7.26 14.21
CA LEU A 193 -13.44 -5.96 14.25
C LEU A 193 -14.71 -5.97 15.12
N GLY A 194 -15.33 -7.14 15.27
CA GLY A 194 -16.60 -7.33 15.99
C GLY A 194 -16.56 -6.88 17.45
N TRP A 195 -15.43 -7.08 18.14
CA TRP A 195 -15.26 -6.72 19.54
C TRP A 195 -14.23 -5.61 19.72
N ALA A 196 -14.56 -4.62 20.56
CA ALA A 196 -13.67 -3.52 20.91
C ALA A 196 -12.23 -3.95 21.29
N PRO A 197 -11.99 -4.95 22.16
CA PRO A 197 -10.63 -5.37 22.52
C PRO A 197 -9.83 -5.96 21.36
N THR A 198 -10.46 -6.51 20.33
CA THR A 198 -9.79 -7.18 19.21
C THR A 198 -9.66 -6.32 17.95
N ARG A 199 -10.29 -5.13 17.89
CA ARG A 199 -10.21 -4.23 16.72
C ARG A 199 -8.79 -3.87 16.31
N GLY A 200 -7.88 -3.74 17.27
CA GLY A 200 -6.48 -3.42 17.00
C GLY A 200 -5.76 -4.47 16.13
N PHE A 201 -6.24 -5.72 16.10
CA PHE A 201 -5.70 -6.74 15.19
C PHE A 201 -6.11 -6.46 13.74
N PHE A 202 -7.36 -6.06 13.50
CA PHE A 202 -7.82 -5.61 12.19
C PHE A 202 -7.03 -4.40 11.70
N ASP A 203 -6.84 -3.39 12.55
CA ASP A 203 -6.09 -2.18 12.19
C ASP A 203 -4.66 -2.51 11.73
N ARG A 204 -3.98 -3.42 12.42
CA ARG A 204 -2.61 -3.85 12.06
C ARG A 204 -2.58 -4.64 10.76
N TRP A 205 -3.53 -5.55 10.58
CA TRP A 205 -3.66 -6.33 9.35
C TRP A 205 -3.95 -5.43 8.14
N PHE A 206 -4.91 -4.52 8.29
CA PHE A 206 -5.25 -3.55 7.26
C PHE A 206 -4.06 -2.63 6.94
N GLY A 207 -3.38 -2.11 7.98
CA GLY A 207 -2.16 -1.31 7.82
C GLY A 207 -1.06 -2.06 7.06
N ALA A 208 -0.89 -3.36 7.31
CA ALA A 208 0.07 -4.18 6.57
C ALA A 208 -0.30 -4.32 5.08
N ILE A 209 -1.58 -4.53 4.75
CA ILE A 209 -2.05 -4.56 3.35
C ILE A 209 -1.80 -3.21 2.65
N VAL A 210 -2.19 -2.11 3.28
CA VAL A 210 -1.99 -0.76 2.72
C VAL A 210 -0.51 -0.46 2.54
N THR A 211 0.33 -0.89 3.49
CA THR A 211 1.80 -0.80 3.37
C THR A 211 2.31 -1.51 2.13
N SER A 212 1.91 -2.76 1.93
CA SER A 212 2.33 -3.55 0.76
C SER A 212 1.85 -2.92 -0.55
N ILE A 213 0.61 -2.43 -0.61
CA ILE A 213 0.07 -1.72 -1.78
C ILE A 213 0.89 -0.44 -2.06
N LEU A 214 1.18 0.37 -1.05
CA LEU A 214 1.94 1.61 -1.22
C LEU A 214 3.39 1.34 -1.65
N GLN A 215 4.02 0.28 -1.15
CA GLN A 215 5.33 -0.14 -1.59
C GLN A 215 5.34 -0.46 -3.09
N VAL A 216 4.37 -1.24 -3.57
CA VAL A 216 4.21 -1.55 -4.99
C VAL A 216 3.92 -0.31 -5.82
N ALA A 217 3.03 0.57 -5.35
CA ALA A 217 2.68 1.80 -6.05
C ALA A 217 3.88 2.75 -6.21
N LEU A 218 4.66 2.91 -5.14
CA LEU A 218 5.85 3.76 -5.17
C LEU A 218 6.98 3.17 -6.02
N LEU A 219 7.15 1.84 -6.04
CA LEU A 219 8.07 1.18 -6.98
C LEU A 219 7.68 1.47 -8.44
N SER A 220 6.39 1.42 -8.75
CA SER A 220 5.85 1.77 -10.08
C SER A 220 6.09 3.23 -10.44
N ALA A 221 5.94 4.17 -9.50
CA ALA A 221 6.33 5.57 -9.69
C ALA A 221 7.82 5.71 -10.03
N VAL A 222 8.69 5.04 -9.27
CA VAL A 222 10.15 5.13 -9.48
C VAL A 222 10.55 4.61 -10.86
N LEU A 223 9.94 3.52 -11.32
CA LEU A 223 10.16 3.02 -12.68
C LEU A 223 9.79 4.06 -13.74
N SER A 224 8.62 4.68 -13.60
CA SER A 224 8.17 5.71 -14.55
C SER A 224 9.06 6.95 -14.54
N ILE A 225 9.46 7.41 -13.36
CA ILE A 225 10.43 8.50 -13.19
C ILE A 225 11.76 8.13 -13.86
N SER A 226 12.22 6.89 -13.68
CA SER A 226 13.47 6.40 -14.29
C SER A 226 13.39 6.43 -15.81
N SER A 227 12.29 5.93 -16.40
CA SER A 227 12.05 6.02 -17.84
C SER A 227 12.02 7.47 -18.33
N ALA A 228 11.39 8.39 -17.58
CA ALA A 228 11.35 9.81 -17.92
C ALA A 228 12.74 10.47 -17.88
N ILE A 229 13.58 10.11 -16.90
CA ILE A 229 14.96 10.58 -16.81
C ILE A 229 15.76 10.08 -18.02
N PHE A 230 15.64 8.80 -18.38
CA PHE A 230 16.30 8.27 -19.58
C PHE A 230 15.87 9.00 -20.85
N SER A 231 14.57 9.25 -21.04
CA SER A 231 14.06 10.04 -22.17
C SER A 231 14.71 11.43 -22.23
N ARG A 232 14.81 12.13 -21.08
CA ARG A 232 15.41 13.46 -21.00
C ARG A 232 16.92 13.43 -21.28
N MET A 233 17.64 12.45 -20.74
CA MET A 233 19.07 12.28 -21.01
C MET A 233 19.33 12.01 -22.48
N VAL A 234 18.56 11.11 -23.09
CA VAL A 234 18.66 10.78 -24.52
C VAL A 234 18.34 11.98 -25.39
N ALA A 235 17.30 12.75 -25.07
CA ALA A 235 16.94 13.97 -25.80
C ALA A 235 18.01 15.08 -25.70
N ALA A 236 18.79 15.12 -24.61
CA ALA A 236 19.87 16.09 -24.42
C ALA A 236 21.15 15.74 -25.19
N ILE A 237 21.25 14.55 -25.78
CA ILE A 237 22.41 14.10 -26.54
C ILE A 237 22.25 14.57 -27.99
N ASN A 238 23.09 15.53 -28.39
CA ASN A 238 23.09 16.11 -29.71
C ASN A 238 24.36 15.68 -30.45
N LEU A 239 24.36 14.45 -30.96
CA LEU A 239 25.54 13.82 -31.58
C LEU A 239 26.03 14.50 -32.87
N ALA A 240 25.25 15.42 -33.43
CA ALA A 240 25.69 16.29 -34.53
C ALA A 240 26.78 17.29 -34.08
N SER A 241 26.86 17.58 -32.77
CA SER A 241 27.85 18.50 -32.22
C SER A 241 29.16 17.74 -31.97
N ALA A 242 30.23 18.09 -32.70
CA ALA A 242 31.57 17.49 -32.57
C ALA A 242 32.15 17.56 -31.14
N THR A 243 31.58 18.39 -30.26
CA THR A 243 32.01 18.60 -28.88
C THR A 243 31.45 17.56 -27.90
N GLN A 244 30.31 16.92 -28.17
CA GLN A 244 29.72 15.96 -27.23
C GLN A 244 30.35 14.58 -27.41
N SER A 245 31.12 14.16 -26.40
CA SER A 245 31.66 12.81 -26.32
C SER A 245 30.54 11.83 -25.99
N THR A 246 30.17 10.94 -26.92
CA THR A 246 29.22 9.85 -26.66
C THR A 246 29.61 9.03 -25.43
N LEU A 247 30.91 8.85 -25.19
CA LEU A 247 31.42 8.14 -24.01
C LEU A 247 30.96 8.79 -22.70
N PHE A 248 30.90 10.13 -22.63
CA PHE A 248 30.41 10.83 -21.45
C PHE A 248 28.90 10.61 -21.25
N SER A 249 28.13 10.60 -22.34
CA SER A 249 26.71 10.26 -22.31
C SER A 249 26.48 8.82 -21.85
N CYS A 250 27.27 7.86 -22.34
CA CYS A 250 27.19 6.46 -21.89
C CYS A 250 27.57 6.32 -20.40
N LEU A 251 28.62 7.02 -19.97
CA LEU A 251 29.06 7.02 -18.58
C LEU A 251 27.99 7.61 -17.66
N SER A 252 27.39 8.74 -18.03
CA SER A 252 26.31 9.35 -17.24
C SER A 252 25.06 8.48 -17.17
N LEU A 253 24.67 7.83 -18.27
CA LEU A 253 23.52 6.90 -18.29
C LEU A 253 23.80 5.66 -17.42
N THR A 254 25.02 5.14 -17.47
CA THR A 254 25.47 4.04 -16.61
C THR A 254 25.44 4.45 -15.14
N ALA A 255 25.93 5.65 -14.81
CA ALA A 255 25.91 6.16 -13.44
C ALA A 255 24.48 6.31 -12.90
N VAL A 256 23.56 6.86 -13.70
CA VAL A 256 22.13 6.95 -13.34
C VAL A 256 21.53 5.56 -13.15
N THR A 257 21.84 4.61 -14.03
CA THR A 257 21.39 3.21 -13.93
C THR A 257 21.84 2.55 -12.64
N ILE A 258 23.02 2.88 -12.12
CA ILE A 258 23.54 2.35 -10.85
C ILE A 258 22.85 3.01 -9.65
N VAL A 259 22.52 4.31 -9.74
CA VAL A 259 21.89 5.07 -8.64
C VAL A 259 20.39 4.74 -8.49
N MET A 260 19.66 4.49 -9.59
CA MET A 260 18.22 4.27 -9.55
C MET A 260 17.77 3.05 -8.71
N PRO A 261 18.46 1.89 -8.75
CA PRO A 261 18.16 0.76 -7.87
C PRO A 261 18.24 1.11 -6.38
N TYR A 262 19.20 1.98 -5.98
CA TYR A 262 19.28 2.44 -4.60
C TYR A 262 18.07 3.31 -4.23
N MET A 263 17.62 4.18 -5.15
CA MET A 263 16.40 4.96 -4.96
C MET A 263 15.17 4.04 -4.81
N MET A 264 15.06 2.97 -5.59
CA MET A 264 13.99 1.98 -5.47
C MET A 264 13.95 1.33 -4.09
N TYR A 265 15.11 0.89 -3.58
CA TYR A 265 15.21 0.31 -2.24
C TYR A 265 14.74 1.30 -1.16
N LYS A 266 15.19 2.57 -1.23
CA LYS A 266 14.76 3.60 -0.28
C LYS A 266 13.28 3.91 -0.36
N VAL A 267 12.74 4.01 -1.58
CA VAL A 267 11.33 4.28 -1.78
C VAL A 267 10.46 3.12 -1.28
N TYR A 268 10.93 1.87 -1.42
CA TYR A 268 10.28 0.70 -0.83
C TYR A 268 10.28 0.76 0.71
N GLU A 269 11.38 1.18 1.34
CA GLU A 269 11.43 1.42 2.79
C GLU A 269 10.43 2.51 3.22
N TYR A 270 10.33 3.62 2.46
CA TYR A 270 9.39 4.71 2.75
C TYR A 270 7.93 4.29 2.56
N GLY A 271 7.61 3.48 1.55
CA GLY A 271 6.28 2.87 1.41
C GLY A 271 5.88 2.06 2.64
N GLY A 272 6.87 1.36 3.21
CA GLY A 272 6.81 0.69 4.51
C GLY A 272 6.29 1.59 5.64
N ILE A 273 6.96 2.73 5.81
CA ILE A 273 6.68 3.68 6.89
C ILE A 273 5.30 4.33 6.71
N LEU A 274 4.97 4.74 5.49
CA LEU A 274 3.71 5.43 5.18
C LEU A 274 2.49 4.55 5.48
N GLY A 275 2.51 3.29 5.04
CA GLY A 275 1.38 2.40 5.28
C GLY A 275 1.21 2.01 6.75
N SER A 276 2.32 1.87 7.50
CA SER A 276 2.27 1.55 8.94
C SER A 276 1.60 2.64 9.80
N SER A 277 1.50 3.86 9.27
CA SER A 277 0.87 5.00 9.95
C SER A 277 -0.63 5.12 9.67
N ILE A 278 -1.16 4.37 8.69
CA ILE A 278 -2.56 4.42 8.30
C ILE A 278 -3.35 3.42 9.17
N SER A 279 -4.18 3.92 10.08
CA SER A 279 -5.17 3.12 10.81
C SER A 279 -6.47 3.05 10.01
N ALA A 280 -7.17 1.91 10.07
CA ALA A 280 -8.46 1.76 9.41
C ALA A 280 -9.52 2.74 9.98
N ALA A 281 -9.37 3.16 11.24
CA ALA A 281 -10.23 4.17 11.85
C ALA A 281 -10.20 5.52 11.12
N THR A 282 -9.06 5.90 10.53
CA THR A 282 -8.89 7.15 9.77
C THR A 282 -9.69 7.15 8.47
N ILE A 283 -9.89 5.98 7.87
CA ILE A 283 -10.65 5.79 6.61
C ILE A 283 -12.14 5.50 6.89
N SER A 284 -12.55 5.45 8.16
CA SER A 284 -13.94 5.11 8.48
C SER A 284 -14.92 6.06 7.82
N LEU A 285 -15.88 5.49 7.07
CA LEU A 285 -17.01 6.21 6.49
C LEU A 285 -17.75 7.06 7.52
N GLY A 286 -17.61 6.76 8.82
CA GLY A 286 -18.13 7.59 9.91
C GLY A 286 -17.61 9.03 9.88
N SER A 287 -16.33 9.29 9.59
CA SER A 287 -15.82 10.67 9.49
C SER A 287 -16.33 11.38 8.23
N LEU A 288 -16.45 10.66 7.12
CA LEU A 288 -17.00 11.18 5.87
C LEU A 288 -18.52 11.43 5.95
N ALA A 289 -19.25 10.56 6.66
CA ALA A 289 -20.69 10.66 6.88
C ALA A 289 -21.03 11.70 7.94
N VAL A 290 -20.20 11.91 8.97
CA VAL A 290 -20.40 13.00 9.94
C VAL A 290 -20.37 14.36 9.23
N ASN A 291 -19.46 14.55 8.26
CA ASN A 291 -19.37 15.82 7.53
C ASN A 291 -20.48 16.03 6.49
N THR A 292 -21.09 14.98 5.96
CA THR A 292 -22.23 15.12 5.04
C THR A 292 -23.58 15.12 5.76
N ALA A 293 -23.67 14.54 6.96
CA ALA A 293 -24.90 14.44 7.74
C ALA A 293 -25.18 15.65 8.64
N THR A 294 -24.28 16.65 8.74
CA THR A 294 -24.62 17.91 9.45
C THR A 294 -25.73 18.72 8.77
N SER A 295 -26.21 18.33 7.58
CA SER A 295 -27.38 18.96 6.95
C SER A 295 -28.71 18.22 7.17
N GLY A 296 -28.77 17.08 7.85
CA GLY A 296 -30.07 16.45 8.13
C GLY A 296 -30.03 15.18 8.95
N GLY A 297 -30.50 15.26 10.20
CA GLY A 297 -30.94 14.10 10.99
C GLY A 297 -29.88 13.44 11.88
N GLY A 298 -29.69 14.00 13.08
CA GLY A 298 -28.75 13.51 14.11
C GLY A 298 -29.05 12.15 14.76
N ALA A 299 -29.79 11.25 14.10
CA ALA A 299 -30.10 9.93 14.63
C ALA A 299 -29.15 8.82 14.11
N MET A 300 -28.53 8.97 12.93
CA MET A 300 -27.63 7.94 12.38
C MET A 300 -26.17 8.11 12.79
N THR A 301 -25.76 9.31 13.21
CA THR A 301 -24.36 9.56 13.55
C THR A 301 -23.91 8.76 14.77
N SER A 302 -24.79 8.54 15.75
CA SER A 302 -24.50 7.70 16.93
C SER A 302 -24.37 6.21 16.62
N ILE A 303 -24.85 5.75 15.46
CA ILE A 303 -24.66 4.36 15.04
C ILE A 303 -23.20 4.14 14.62
N PHE A 304 -22.52 5.15 14.06
CA PHE A 304 -21.16 5.00 13.56
C PHE A 304 -20.10 5.68 14.42
N SER A 305 -20.41 6.76 15.14
CA SER A 305 -19.47 7.36 16.08
C SER A 305 -19.52 6.61 17.41
N GLY A 306 -18.37 6.01 17.79
CA GLY A 306 -18.26 5.23 19.01
C GLY A 306 -18.55 6.08 20.24
N SER A 307 -19.72 5.90 20.84
CA SER A 307 -19.98 6.38 22.20
C SER A 307 -19.17 5.54 23.18
N SER A 308 -17.97 5.99 23.52
CA SER A 308 -17.35 5.66 24.79
C SER A 308 -18.09 6.44 25.88
N GLY A 309 -19.31 6.02 26.22
CA GLY A 309 -19.94 6.31 27.50
C GLY A 309 -19.70 5.09 28.39
N GLY A 310 -19.32 5.16 29.65
CA GLY A 310 -19.23 6.24 30.62
C GLY A 310 -19.34 5.53 31.99
N GLY A 311 -18.56 5.93 33.00
CA GLY A 311 -18.70 5.41 34.36
C GLY A 311 -17.37 5.14 35.06
N GLY A 312 -16.78 6.17 35.64
CA GLY A 312 -15.55 6.06 36.43
C GLY A 312 -15.13 7.41 36.98
N SER A 313 -15.87 7.90 37.97
CA SER A 313 -15.56 9.08 38.80
C SER A 313 -14.14 9.02 39.35
N GLY A 314 -13.30 10.00 39.00
CA GLY A 314 -11.93 10.11 39.52
C GLY A 314 -11.21 11.34 38.99
N SER A 315 -11.27 12.41 39.77
CA SER A 315 -10.61 13.69 39.56
C SER A 315 -9.11 13.58 39.21
N ALA A 316 -8.69 14.11 38.05
CA ALA A 316 -7.37 14.68 37.86
C ALA A 316 -7.35 15.59 36.63
N LYS A 317 -6.66 16.73 36.77
CA LYS A 317 -6.74 17.92 35.95
C LYS A 317 -6.06 17.80 34.58
N ALA A 318 -6.68 18.48 33.61
CA ALA A 318 -6.12 19.44 32.66
C ALA A 318 -4.81 19.10 31.91
N GLY A 319 -4.91 19.18 30.59
CA GLY A 319 -3.77 19.33 29.68
C GLY A 319 -4.05 18.64 28.35
N GLY A 320 -4.81 19.30 27.48
CA GLY A 320 -4.88 18.89 26.09
C GLY A 320 -3.52 19.11 25.44
N GLU A 321 -3.11 18.18 24.58
CA GLU A 321 -2.31 18.42 23.38
C GLU A 321 -2.16 17.10 22.63
N SER A 322 -3.06 16.92 21.67
CA SER A 322 -2.81 16.10 20.50
C SER A 322 -1.56 16.62 19.79
N SER A 323 -0.77 15.69 19.23
CA SER A 323 0.34 15.90 18.28
C SER A 323 1.74 15.96 18.87
N TYR A 324 2.30 14.79 19.22
CA TYR A 324 3.75 14.57 19.12
C TYR A 324 4.03 13.19 18.50
N SER A 325 3.57 13.01 17.26
CA SER A 325 4.00 11.93 16.36
C SER A 325 4.75 12.54 15.17
N ALA A 326 5.93 13.10 15.42
CA ALA A 326 6.93 13.35 14.37
C ALA A 326 8.20 13.97 14.98
N GLY A 327 9.35 13.39 14.66
CA GLY A 327 10.64 14.09 14.71
C GLY A 327 11.43 13.89 16.00
N GLY A 328 12.46 13.04 15.91
CA GLY A 328 13.47 12.91 16.94
C GLY A 328 14.15 14.24 17.25
N ASN A 329 13.81 14.84 18.39
CA ASN A 329 14.67 15.83 19.06
C ASN A 329 14.34 15.99 20.56
N ALA A 330 13.83 14.93 21.20
CA ALA A 330 13.42 14.94 22.61
C ALA A 330 14.57 15.19 23.61
N MET A 331 15.84 15.24 23.15
CA MET A 331 16.97 15.60 24.02
C MET A 331 17.01 17.09 24.40
N TRP A 332 16.30 17.96 23.68
CA TRP A 332 16.30 19.41 23.93
C TRP A 332 15.01 19.94 24.53
N SER A 333 14.15 19.06 25.07
CA SER A 333 12.98 19.49 25.84
C SER A 333 13.40 20.01 27.22
N PRO A 334 13.00 21.24 27.60
CA PRO A 334 13.23 21.78 28.95
C PRO A 334 12.72 20.85 30.07
N ALA A 335 11.69 20.05 29.80
CA ALA A 335 11.14 19.10 30.77
C ALA A 335 12.14 18.00 31.16
N TYR A 336 13.00 17.55 30.24
CA TYR A 336 14.01 16.53 30.57
C TYR A 336 15.15 17.10 31.40
N ARG A 337 15.56 18.36 31.15
CA ARG A 337 16.55 19.04 31.99
C ARG A 337 16.05 19.19 33.43
N GLN A 338 14.78 19.50 33.63
CA GLN A 338 14.21 19.59 34.98
C GLN A 338 14.18 18.22 35.68
N HIS A 339 13.96 17.13 34.94
CA HIS A 339 13.97 15.79 35.54
C HIS A 339 15.37 15.30 35.92
N VAL A 340 16.41 15.67 35.17
CA VAL A 340 17.81 15.33 35.52
C VAL A 340 18.34 16.23 36.65
N LEU A 341 18.01 17.53 36.64
CA LEU A 341 18.40 18.45 37.72
C LEU A 341 17.70 18.14 39.05
N GLY A 342 16.50 17.55 39.01
CA GLY A 342 15.81 17.07 40.21
C GLY A 342 16.47 15.86 40.88
N GLN A 343 17.28 15.08 40.15
CA GLN A 343 17.98 13.91 40.70
C GLN A 343 19.34 14.25 41.30
N PHE A 344 19.97 15.35 40.88
CA PHE A 344 21.26 15.80 41.46
C PHE A 344 21.14 16.66 42.72
N ASN A 345 19.92 16.98 43.17
CA ASN A 345 19.71 17.74 44.41
C ASN A 345 19.12 16.89 45.54
N ARG A 346 19.36 15.58 45.47
CA ARG A 346 19.07 14.61 46.53
C ARG A 346 20.30 13.74 46.79
N ASP A 347 21.37 14.40 47.20
CA ASP A 347 22.45 13.90 48.06
C ASP A 347 22.83 15.05 49.00
#